data_AF-A0A502KQD6-F1
#
_entry.id   AF-A0A502KQD6-F1
#
_cell.length_a   1.000
_cell.length_b   1.000
_cell.length_c   1.000
_cell.angle_alpha   90.00
_cell.angle_beta   90.00
_cell.angle_gamma   90.00
#
_symmetry.space_group_name_H-M   'P 1'
#
loop_
_entity.id
_entity.type
_entity.pdbx_description
1 polymer ?
#
loop_
_entity_poly.entity_id
_entity_poly.type
_entity_poly.pdbx_seq_one_letter_code
_entity_poly.pdbx_strand_id
1 'polypeptide(L)'
;MKKIIFSLILAFGLMNAAQAAQGDAAAGKTKAAACGACHGAAGISAMGIYPNIAGQKDAYIIKQLNDFKSGARTDMMMAPMAANLSEQDMADLAAYYASLPMTAEEAPAAAAASSDAPTATASTGTAEVVTSSPAAAIYNGDIKAGQSKSGMCVACHGVDGNSAVPMYPSIAGQSASYITKQLADFKSGLRVDPVMAGMVAALTEEDMRDLGAYFAVQAAKAGSGETNAEGHKLYFGGDSAKGITACIACHGVKGKGMQQAAFPAVAAQSKDYLKKQLTSFRDGSRANDNSKIMRNIAIKLSDAQIDALAQYMSGLK
;
A
#
# COMPACT_ATOMS: atom_id res chain seq x y z
N MET A 1 76.15 4.85 -29.32
CA MET A 1 75.33 4.00 -30.21
C MET A 1 74.27 3.28 -29.38
N LYS A 2 73.01 3.45 -29.76
CA LYS A 2 71.79 2.97 -29.11
C LYS A 2 71.82 1.45 -28.88
N LYS A 3 71.48 0.99 -27.68
CA LYS A 3 70.86 -0.33 -27.47
C LYS A 3 69.67 -0.17 -26.53
N ILE A 4 68.51 -0.13 -27.16
CA ILE A 4 67.18 -0.19 -26.56
C ILE A 4 66.87 -1.68 -26.39
N ILE A 5 66.63 -2.14 -25.15
CA ILE A 5 65.95 -3.42 -24.93
C ILE A 5 64.81 -3.15 -23.95
N PHE A 6 63.62 -3.41 -24.46
CA PHE A 6 62.29 -3.17 -23.94
C PHE A 6 62.04 -4.02 -22.68
N SER A 7 61.78 -3.39 -21.53
CA SER A 7 61.16 -4.07 -20.39
C SER A 7 59.66 -4.17 -20.65
N LEU A 8 59.21 -5.35 -21.05
CA LEU A 8 57.80 -5.71 -21.18
C LEU A 8 57.23 -5.91 -19.77
N ILE A 9 56.69 -4.84 -19.15
CA ILE A 9 55.88 -4.94 -17.94
C ILE A 9 54.51 -5.47 -18.38
N LEU A 10 54.30 -6.78 -18.20
CA LEU A 10 53.00 -7.42 -18.32
C LEU A 10 52.15 -6.96 -17.13
N ALA A 11 51.42 -5.86 -17.31
CA ALA A 11 50.37 -5.45 -16.39
C ALA A 11 49.25 -6.49 -16.44
N PHE A 12 49.26 -7.42 -15.49
CA PHE A 12 48.08 -8.24 -15.17
C PHE A 12 47.01 -7.30 -14.62
N GLY A 13 46.21 -6.73 -15.52
CA GLY A 13 44.99 -6.06 -15.15
C GLY A 13 44.08 -7.06 -14.47
N LEU A 14 43.75 -6.82 -13.21
CA LEU A 14 42.61 -7.46 -12.55
C LEU A 14 41.35 -7.05 -13.31
N MET A 15 41.01 -7.79 -14.36
CA MET A 15 39.67 -7.78 -14.92
C MET A 15 38.77 -8.44 -13.87
N ASN A 16 38.10 -7.61 -13.07
CA ASN A 16 36.91 -8.02 -12.35
C ASN A 16 35.84 -8.38 -13.38
N ALA A 17 35.85 -9.62 -13.84
CA ALA A 17 34.69 -10.20 -14.49
C ALA A 17 33.58 -10.25 -13.42
N ALA A 18 32.56 -9.40 -13.58
CA ALA A 18 31.32 -9.55 -12.84
C ALA A 18 30.78 -10.94 -13.16
N GLN A 19 30.97 -11.90 -12.24
CA GLN A 19 30.36 -13.22 -12.34
C GLN A 19 28.86 -13.01 -12.16
N ALA A 20 28.11 -13.24 -13.24
CA ALA A 20 26.66 -13.33 -13.15
C ALA A 20 26.32 -14.41 -12.12
N ALA A 21 25.47 -14.07 -11.14
CA ALA A 21 25.02 -15.02 -10.13
C ALA A 21 24.39 -16.24 -10.81
N GLN A 22 24.97 -17.42 -10.59
CA GLN A 22 24.39 -18.67 -11.08
C GLN A 22 23.20 -19.04 -10.20
N GLY A 23 22.02 -19.24 -10.80
CA GLY A 23 20.79 -19.54 -10.05
C GLY A 23 20.69 -20.99 -9.59
N ASP A 24 20.17 -21.20 -8.38
CA ASP A 24 19.81 -22.51 -7.83
C ASP A 24 18.29 -22.72 -7.89
N ALA A 25 17.84 -23.67 -8.72
CA ALA A 25 16.42 -23.97 -8.90
C ALA A 25 15.73 -24.53 -7.63
N ALA A 26 16.46 -25.21 -6.74
CA ALA A 26 15.90 -25.72 -5.49
C ALA A 26 15.65 -24.57 -4.50
N ALA A 27 16.60 -23.65 -4.39
CA ALA A 27 16.44 -22.41 -3.61
C ALA A 27 15.31 -21.54 -4.19
N GLY A 28 15.23 -21.46 -5.53
CA GLY A 28 14.19 -20.75 -6.25
C GLY A 28 12.79 -21.31 -5.98
N LYS A 29 12.64 -22.63 -5.95
CA LYS A 29 11.36 -23.30 -5.63
C LYS A 29 10.81 -22.89 -4.26
N THR A 30 11.66 -22.79 -3.25
CA THR A 30 11.24 -22.35 -1.91
C THR A 30 10.75 -20.90 -1.91
N LYS A 31 11.43 -20.02 -2.65
CA LYS A 31 11.07 -18.59 -2.76
C LYS A 31 9.84 -18.36 -3.64
N ALA A 32 9.61 -19.22 -4.63
CA ALA A 32 8.51 -19.15 -5.58
C ALA A 32 7.12 -19.31 -4.96
N ALA A 33 7.02 -19.79 -3.71
CA ALA A 33 5.74 -19.97 -3.01
C ALA A 33 4.91 -18.67 -2.97
N ALA A 34 5.55 -17.51 -2.76
CA ALA A 34 4.87 -16.21 -2.74
C ALA A 34 4.40 -15.76 -4.13
N CYS A 35 5.09 -16.18 -5.19
CA CYS A 35 4.78 -15.85 -6.58
C CYS A 35 3.59 -16.66 -7.11
N GLY A 36 3.42 -17.89 -6.60
CA GLY A 36 2.37 -18.81 -7.02
C GLY A 36 0.95 -18.36 -6.70
N ALA A 37 0.77 -17.42 -5.76
CA ALA A 37 -0.54 -16.86 -5.40
C ALA A 37 -1.22 -16.11 -6.56
N CYS A 38 -0.44 -15.55 -7.49
CA CYS A 38 -0.96 -14.82 -8.66
C CYS A 38 -0.58 -15.50 -9.98
N HIS A 39 0.64 -16.03 -10.07
CA HIS A 39 1.14 -16.67 -11.29
C HIS A 39 0.82 -18.17 -11.37
N GLY A 40 0.10 -18.72 -10.38
CA GLY A 40 -0.18 -20.15 -10.24
C GLY A 40 0.99 -20.91 -9.63
N ALA A 41 0.70 -22.00 -8.91
CA ALA A 41 1.72 -22.76 -8.18
C ALA A 41 2.85 -23.29 -9.08
N ALA A 42 2.55 -23.57 -10.35
CA ALA A 42 3.51 -23.99 -11.36
C ALA A 42 3.94 -22.84 -12.31
N GLY A 43 3.61 -21.58 -12.02
CA GLY A 43 3.90 -20.44 -12.90
C GLY A 43 2.98 -20.34 -14.12
N ILE A 44 1.86 -21.06 -14.14
CA ILE A 44 0.79 -20.96 -15.12
C ILE A 44 -0.45 -20.41 -14.41
N SER A 45 -0.87 -19.18 -14.75
CA SER A 45 -2.01 -18.55 -14.09
C SER A 45 -3.33 -18.96 -14.70
N ALA A 46 -4.33 -19.21 -13.84
CA ALA A 46 -5.71 -19.43 -14.25
C ALA A 46 -6.44 -18.12 -14.60
N MET A 47 -5.85 -16.95 -14.27
CA MET A 47 -6.44 -15.65 -14.57
C MET A 47 -5.62 -14.94 -15.65
N GLY A 48 -6.26 -14.58 -16.77
CA GLY A 48 -5.59 -13.96 -17.92
C GLY A 48 -4.94 -12.59 -17.66
N ILE A 49 -5.18 -11.98 -16.49
CA ILE A 49 -4.53 -10.74 -16.07
C ILE A 49 -3.10 -10.96 -15.53
N TYR A 50 -2.78 -12.19 -15.09
CA TYR A 50 -1.45 -12.53 -14.59
C TYR A 50 -0.71 -13.38 -15.63
N PRO A 51 0.48 -12.95 -16.08
CA PRO A 51 1.19 -13.66 -17.13
C PRO A 51 1.74 -15.00 -16.63
N ASN A 52 1.84 -15.97 -17.55
CA ASN A 52 2.57 -17.21 -17.31
C ASN A 52 4.08 -16.93 -17.25
N ILE A 53 4.72 -17.51 -16.25
CA ILE A 53 6.17 -17.39 -16.01
C ILE A 53 6.88 -18.75 -16.09
N ALA A 54 6.11 -19.86 -16.12
CA ALA A 54 6.64 -21.20 -16.35
C ALA A 54 7.33 -21.31 -17.73
N GLY A 55 8.51 -21.92 -17.75
CA GLY A 55 9.34 -22.14 -18.94
C GLY A 55 9.95 -20.88 -19.54
N GLN A 56 9.71 -19.71 -18.95
CA GLN A 56 10.25 -18.46 -19.45
C GLN A 56 11.78 -18.41 -19.28
N LYS A 57 12.49 -17.80 -20.25
CA LYS A 57 13.96 -17.75 -20.24
C LYS A 57 14.48 -17.06 -18.98
N ASP A 58 15.50 -17.65 -18.38
CA ASP A 58 16.19 -17.17 -17.17
C ASP A 58 16.57 -15.68 -17.25
N ALA A 59 17.28 -15.27 -18.30
CA ALA A 59 17.72 -13.90 -18.52
C ALA A 59 16.54 -12.93 -18.67
N TYR A 60 15.41 -13.39 -19.21
CA TYR A 60 14.21 -12.57 -19.32
C TYR A 60 13.57 -12.35 -17.95
N ILE A 61 13.43 -13.39 -17.13
CA ILE A 61 12.88 -13.28 -15.77
C ILE A 61 13.76 -12.34 -14.94
N ILE A 62 15.08 -12.53 -14.95
CA ILE A 62 16.03 -11.68 -14.24
C ILE A 62 15.90 -10.23 -14.71
N LYS A 63 15.81 -9.98 -16.02
CA LYS A 63 15.62 -8.64 -16.55
C LYS A 63 14.31 -8.02 -16.05
N GLN A 64 13.20 -8.74 -16.09
CA GLN A 64 11.91 -8.20 -15.67
C GLN A 64 11.88 -7.86 -14.17
N LEU A 65 12.43 -8.74 -13.33
CA LEU A 65 12.55 -8.48 -11.89
C LEU A 65 13.45 -7.26 -11.62
N ASN A 66 14.58 -7.12 -12.33
CA ASN A 66 15.42 -5.93 -12.24
C ASN A 66 14.72 -4.66 -12.75
N ASP A 67 13.96 -4.75 -13.84
CA ASP A 67 13.21 -3.62 -14.36
C ASP A 67 12.12 -3.18 -13.36
N PHE A 68 11.45 -4.12 -12.70
CA PHE A 68 10.48 -3.85 -11.63
C PHE A 68 11.12 -3.28 -10.37
N LYS A 69 12.28 -3.81 -9.98
CA LYS A 69 13.05 -3.36 -8.81
C LYS A 69 13.62 -1.96 -9.01
N SER A 70 14.12 -1.66 -10.21
CA SER A 70 14.68 -0.34 -10.56
C SER A 70 13.61 0.69 -10.96
N GLY A 71 12.39 0.25 -11.24
CA GLY A 71 11.30 1.08 -11.76
C GLY A 71 11.36 1.34 -13.26
N ALA A 72 12.31 0.74 -14.00
CA ALA A 72 12.33 0.76 -15.47
C ALA A 72 11.11 0.08 -16.10
N ARG A 73 10.49 -0.86 -15.37
CA ARG A 73 9.16 -1.40 -15.65
C ARG A 73 8.29 -1.18 -14.41
N THR A 74 7.14 -0.56 -14.60
CA THR A 74 6.23 -0.24 -13.50
C THR A 74 5.00 -1.12 -13.56
N ASP A 75 4.77 -1.90 -12.52
CA ASP A 75 3.52 -2.62 -12.31
C ASP A 75 3.21 -2.63 -10.81
N MET A 76 1.96 -2.32 -10.48
CA MET A 76 1.51 -2.10 -9.11
C MET A 76 1.51 -3.37 -8.24
N MET A 77 1.61 -4.56 -8.84
CA MET A 77 1.74 -5.83 -8.13
C MET A 77 3.18 -6.35 -8.17
N MET A 78 3.87 -6.28 -9.31
CA MET A 78 5.21 -6.86 -9.45
C MET A 78 6.37 -5.98 -8.94
N ALA A 79 6.22 -4.66 -8.91
CA ALA A 79 7.23 -3.76 -8.34
C ALA A 79 7.56 -4.07 -6.86
N PRO A 80 6.58 -4.21 -5.94
CA PRO A 80 6.88 -4.58 -4.55
C PRO A 80 7.40 -6.01 -4.41
N MET A 81 6.97 -6.93 -5.28
CA MET A 81 7.47 -8.31 -5.27
C MET A 81 8.94 -8.40 -5.66
N ALA A 82 9.40 -7.53 -6.56
CA ALA A 82 10.80 -7.48 -6.98
C ALA A 82 11.69 -6.60 -6.08
N ALA A 83 11.12 -5.63 -5.35
CA ALA A 83 11.86 -4.63 -4.59
C ALA A 83 12.86 -5.21 -3.58
N ASN A 84 12.48 -6.32 -2.93
CA ASN A 84 13.28 -6.96 -1.87
C ASN A 84 14.08 -8.19 -2.34
N LEU A 85 14.05 -8.52 -3.64
CA LEU A 85 14.82 -9.65 -4.15
C LEU A 85 16.29 -9.25 -4.30
N SER A 86 17.20 -10.03 -3.73
CA SER A 86 18.62 -9.93 -4.06
C SER A 86 18.89 -10.40 -5.49
N GLU A 87 20.08 -10.09 -6.01
CA GLU A 87 20.51 -10.61 -7.33
C GLU A 87 20.49 -12.14 -7.35
N GLN A 88 20.90 -12.79 -6.24
CA GLN A 88 20.84 -14.24 -6.11
C GLN A 88 19.38 -14.74 -6.05
N ASP A 89 18.47 -14.06 -5.36
CA ASP A 89 17.05 -14.46 -5.34
C ASP A 89 16.43 -14.40 -6.74
N MET A 90 16.75 -13.37 -7.52
CA MET A 90 16.29 -13.25 -8.90
C MET A 90 16.87 -14.36 -9.79
N ALA A 91 18.16 -14.70 -9.61
CA ALA A 91 18.80 -15.80 -10.33
C ALA A 91 18.19 -17.16 -9.97
N ASP A 92 17.94 -17.43 -8.68
CA ASP A 92 17.32 -18.67 -8.19
C ASP A 92 15.89 -18.83 -8.70
N LEU A 93 15.07 -17.78 -8.60
CA LEU A 93 13.69 -17.77 -9.11
C LEU A 93 13.66 -17.97 -10.63
N ALA A 94 14.57 -17.33 -11.35
CA ALA A 94 14.69 -17.49 -12.79
C ALA A 94 15.09 -18.91 -13.19
N ALA A 95 16.06 -19.52 -12.50
CA ALA A 95 16.47 -20.90 -12.71
C ALA A 95 15.31 -21.88 -12.43
N TYR A 96 14.54 -21.65 -11.36
CA TYR A 96 13.37 -22.46 -11.04
C TYR A 96 12.30 -22.36 -12.12
N TYR A 97 11.81 -21.17 -12.44
CA TYR A 97 10.70 -21.00 -13.39
C TYR A 97 11.07 -21.38 -14.83
N ALA A 98 12.32 -21.17 -15.25
CA ALA A 98 12.82 -21.63 -16.55
C ALA A 98 12.83 -23.15 -16.69
N SER A 99 12.94 -23.88 -15.57
CA SER A 99 12.91 -25.35 -15.54
C SER A 99 11.50 -25.95 -15.63
N LEU A 100 10.45 -25.14 -15.48
CA LEU A 100 9.06 -25.60 -15.52
C LEU A 100 8.53 -25.69 -16.96
N PRO A 101 7.59 -26.61 -17.27
CA PRO A 101 6.99 -26.71 -18.59
C PRO A 101 6.10 -25.50 -18.92
N MET A 102 6.08 -25.08 -20.19
CA MET A 102 5.30 -23.91 -20.63
C MET A 102 3.79 -24.17 -20.76
N THR A 103 3.37 -25.44 -20.86
CA THR A 103 1.96 -25.84 -21.01
C THR A 103 1.53 -26.71 -19.84
N ALA A 104 0.26 -26.57 -19.44
CA ALA A 104 -0.32 -27.32 -18.32
C ALA A 104 -0.37 -28.84 -18.57
N GLU A 105 -0.24 -29.27 -19.83
CA GLU A 105 -0.30 -30.67 -20.26
C GLU A 105 0.99 -31.45 -19.94
N GLU A 106 2.12 -30.76 -19.73
CA GLU A 106 3.43 -31.36 -19.42
C GLU A 106 3.84 -31.23 -17.94
N ALA A 107 3.04 -30.57 -17.09
CA ALA A 107 3.33 -30.44 -15.66
C ALA A 107 2.92 -31.72 -14.90
N PRO A 108 3.80 -32.33 -14.07
CA PRO A 108 3.43 -33.53 -13.33
C PRO A 108 2.30 -33.21 -12.33
N ALA A 109 1.17 -33.88 -12.53
CA ALA A 109 -0.04 -33.75 -11.71
C ALA A 109 0.25 -34.23 -10.27
N ALA A 110 0.41 -33.29 -9.34
CA ALA A 110 0.48 -33.58 -7.92
C ALA A 110 -0.69 -32.92 -7.17
N ALA A 111 -1.67 -33.78 -6.88
CA ALA A 111 -2.66 -33.73 -5.81
C ALA A 111 -3.62 -32.53 -5.74
N ALA A 112 -4.71 -32.66 -6.48
CA ALA A 112 -6.01 -32.18 -6.03
C ALA A 112 -6.39 -32.92 -4.72
N ALA A 113 -6.66 -32.17 -3.65
CA ALA A 113 -7.30 -32.69 -2.45
C ALA A 113 -8.40 -31.71 -1.99
N SER A 114 -9.63 -32.09 -2.35
CA SER A 114 -10.88 -32.04 -1.59
C SER A 114 -11.21 -30.82 -0.73
N SER A 115 -12.36 -30.23 -1.07
CA SER A 115 -13.24 -29.44 -0.23
C SER A 115 -13.58 -30.14 1.10
N ASP A 116 -13.08 -29.58 2.19
CA ASP A 116 -13.80 -29.55 3.46
C ASP A 116 -13.43 -28.24 4.18
N ALA A 117 -14.46 -27.45 4.49
CA ALA A 117 -14.33 -26.21 5.24
C ALA A 117 -14.23 -26.55 6.74
N PRO A 118 -13.25 -26.01 7.50
CA PRO A 118 -13.29 -26.13 8.95
C PRO A 118 -14.21 -25.05 9.53
N THR A 119 -15.26 -25.52 10.18
CA THR A 119 -16.15 -24.77 11.05
C THR A 119 -15.36 -24.07 12.15
N ALA A 120 -15.65 -22.79 12.36
CA ALA A 120 -15.03 -21.96 13.39
C ALA A 120 -15.33 -22.48 14.80
N THR A 121 -14.29 -22.72 15.60
CA THR A 121 -14.36 -22.68 17.05
C THR A 121 -13.53 -21.49 17.55
N ALA A 122 -14.16 -20.66 18.38
CA ALA A 122 -13.54 -19.51 19.00
C ALA A 122 -12.41 -19.99 19.94
N SER A 123 -11.20 -19.46 19.74
CA SER A 123 -10.09 -19.59 20.67
C SER A 123 -9.71 -18.21 21.18
N THR A 124 -9.95 -18.00 22.47
CA THR A 124 -9.43 -16.89 23.26
C THR A 124 -7.91 -17.06 23.36
N GLY A 125 -7.16 -16.34 22.53
CA GLY A 125 -5.71 -16.28 22.56
C GLY A 125 -5.25 -14.83 22.66
N THR A 126 -4.58 -14.50 23.76
CA THR A 126 -3.86 -13.23 23.96
C THR A 126 -2.86 -13.04 22.83
N ALA A 127 -2.99 -11.94 22.08
CA ALA A 127 -2.10 -11.59 20.98
C ALA A 127 -0.68 -11.35 21.50
N GLU A 128 0.21 -12.29 21.21
CA GLU A 128 1.65 -12.09 21.34
C GLU A 128 2.10 -11.15 20.21
N VAL A 129 2.60 -9.98 20.61
CA VAL A 129 3.16 -8.99 19.69
C VAL A 129 4.38 -9.60 19.04
N VAL A 130 4.28 -9.95 17.76
CA VAL A 130 5.43 -10.41 16.96
C VAL A 130 6.41 -9.24 16.83
N THR A 131 7.41 -9.25 17.70
CA THR A 131 8.60 -8.40 17.59
C THR A 131 9.74 -9.22 16.99
N SER A 132 10.02 -9.09 15.68
CA SER A 132 11.39 -9.17 15.14
C SER A 132 11.45 -8.88 13.63
N SER A 133 12.38 -7.98 13.28
CA SER A 133 12.86 -7.56 11.95
C SER A 133 11.98 -6.62 11.10
N PRO A 134 12.60 -5.69 10.35
CA PRO A 134 12.24 -4.28 10.41
C PRO A 134 11.04 -3.98 9.51
N ALA A 135 9.91 -3.68 10.12
CA ALA A 135 8.76 -3.02 9.49
C ALA A 135 9.06 -1.57 9.05
N ALA A 136 10.34 -1.16 9.03
CA ALA A 136 10.80 0.16 8.62
C ALA A 136 10.76 0.40 7.09
N ALA A 137 10.46 -0.62 6.27
CA ALA A 137 10.57 -0.51 4.81
C ALA A 137 9.30 -0.06 4.07
N ILE A 138 8.11 -0.04 4.70
CA ILE A 138 6.85 0.35 4.02
C ILE A 138 6.45 1.81 4.33
N TYR A 139 6.83 2.30 5.51
CA TYR A 139 6.47 3.63 5.99
C TYR A 139 7.74 4.37 6.40
N ASN A 140 7.85 5.64 6.02
CA ASN A 140 8.93 6.51 6.48
C ASN A 140 8.64 6.92 7.94
N GLY A 141 8.81 6.00 8.91
CA GLY A 141 8.57 6.21 10.36
C GLY A 141 8.70 4.93 11.19
N ASP A 142 8.99 5.06 12.49
CA ASP A 142 9.10 3.94 13.44
C ASP A 142 7.76 3.66 14.16
N ILE A 143 7.20 2.47 13.93
CA ILE A 143 5.93 2.02 14.52
C ILE A 143 5.99 1.95 16.05
N LYS A 144 7.10 1.48 16.65
CA LYS A 144 7.24 1.36 18.10
C LYS A 144 7.37 2.74 18.74
N ALA A 145 8.17 3.62 18.15
CA ALA A 145 8.27 5.01 18.61
C ALA A 145 6.90 5.72 18.49
N GLY A 146 6.17 5.48 17.40
CA GLY A 146 4.82 6.01 17.19
C GLY A 146 3.83 5.50 18.23
N GLN A 147 3.91 4.21 18.58
CA GLN A 147 3.10 3.63 19.65
C GLN A 147 3.35 4.32 21.00
N SER A 148 4.61 4.57 21.36
CA SER A 148 4.94 5.25 22.62
C SER A 148 4.45 6.71 22.66
N LYS A 149 4.35 7.37 21.50
CA LYS A 149 3.94 8.77 21.37
C LYS A 149 2.42 8.94 21.18
N SER A 150 1.69 7.87 20.88
CA SER A 150 0.25 7.94 20.57
C SER A 150 -0.65 8.14 21.79
N GLY A 151 -0.10 8.12 23.01
CA GLY A 151 -0.86 8.15 24.27
C GLY A 151 -1.82 9.35 24.41
N MET A 152 -1.50 10.50 23.82
CA MET A 152 -2.42 11.65 23.79
C MET A 152 -3.51 11.53 22.72
N CYS A 153 -3.22 10.85 21.61
CA CYS A 153 -4.11 10.69 20.47
C CYS A 153 -5.30 9.76 20.81
N VAL A 154 -5.04 8.72 21.61
CA VAL A 154 -6.02 7.67 21.90
C VAL A 154 -7.23 8.15 22.71
N ALA A 155 -7.10 9.27 23.44
CA ALA A 155 -8.18 9.84 24.24
C ALA A 155 -9.38 10.30 23.37
N CYS A 156 -9.15 10.65 22.10
CA CYS A 156 -10.20 11.08 21.18
C CYS A 156 -10.34 10.12 19.99
N HIS A 157 -9.22 9.57 19.49
CA HIS A 157 -9.22 8.71 18.31
C HIS A 157 -9.40 7.22 18.64
N GLY A 158 -9.45 6.84 19.92
CA GLY A 158 -9.53 5.45 20.37
C GLY A 158 -8.16 4.81 20.54
N VAL A 159 -8.08 3.81 21.42
CA VAL A 159 -6.83 3.10 21.78
C VAL A 159 -6.12 2.44 20.60
N ASP A 160 -6.91 2.01 19.62
CA ASP A 160 -6.48 1.38 18.38
C ASP A 160 -6.62 2.33 17.18
N GLY A 161 -6.96 3.61 17.40
CA GLY A 161 -7.27 4.58 16.36
C GLY A 161 -8.67 4.44 15.77
N ASN A 162 -9.55 3.61 16.33
CA ASN A 162 -10.96 3.55 15.98
C ASN A 162 -11.80 4.35 16.99
N SER A 163 -12.28 5.54 16.59
CA SER A 163 -12.99 6.42 17.52
C SER A 163 -14.41 5.92 17.78
N ALA A 164 -14.80 5.93 19.06
CA ALA A 164 -16.19 5.68 19.47
C ALA A 164 -17.08 6.93 19.36
N VAL A 165 -16.49 8.12 19.22
CA VAL A 165 -17.22 9.39 19.17
C VAL A 165 -17.31 9.85 17.71
N PRO A 166 -18.51 9.95 17.11
CA PRO A 166 -18.67 10.23 15.68
C PRO A 166 -18.00 11.52 15.18
N MET A 167 -17.81 12.51 16.06
CA MET A 167 -17.15 13.78 15.72
C MET A 167 -15.64 13.63 15.50
N TYR A 168 -15.00 12.66 16.15
CA TYR A 168 -13.57 12.41 16.02
C TYR A 168 -13.34 11.37 14.92
N PRO A 169 -12.41 11.61 13.98
CA PRO A 169 -12.15 10.65 12.93
C PRO A 169 -11.47 9.40 13.47
N SER A 170 -11.84 8.25 12.93
CA SER A 170 -10.99 7.06 13.00
C SER A 170 -9.73 7.29 12.14
N ILE A 171 -8.57 6.94 12.70
CA ILE A 171 -7.25 7.06 12.08
C ILE A 171 -6.57 5.69 11.90
N ALA A 172 -7.16 4.62 12.45
CA ALA A 172 -6.71 3.25 12.24
C ALA A 172 -6.74 2.88 10.74
N GLY A 173 -5.66 2.28 10.25
CA GLY A 173 -5.55 1.80 8.87
C GLY A 173 -5.52 2.92 7.83
N GLN A 174 -5.43 4.18 8.26
CA GLN A 174 -5.28 5.32 7.35
C GLN A 174 -3.83 5.39 6.85
N SER A 175 -3.65 5.87 5.62
CA SER A 175 -2.31 6.03 5.03
C SER A 175 -1.36 6.81 5.94
N ALA A 176 -0.17 6.25 6.19
CA ALA A 176 0.86 6.91 6.99
C ALA A 176 1.23 8.28 6.41
N SER A 177 1.40 8.37 5.08
CA SER A 177 1.73 9.63 4.42
C SER A 177 0.60 10.67 4.56
N TYR A 178 -0.66 10.22 4.55
CA TYR A 178 -1.79 11.10 4.80
C TYR A 178 -1.81 11.60 6.25
N ILE A 179 -1.62 10.71 7.24
CA ILE A 179 -1.58 11.09 8.65
C ILE A 179 -0.47 12.11 8.89
N THR A 180 0.77 11.79 8.46
CA THR A 180 1.91 12.70 8.60
C THR A 180 1.64 14.06 7.96
N LYS A 181 1.08 14.09 6.73
CA LYS A 181 0.67 15.34 6.07
C LYS A 181 -0.35 16.10 6.91
N GLN A 182 -1.39 15.43 7.43
CA GLN A 182 -2.42 16.12 8.20
C GLN A 182 -1.89 16.69 9.52
N LEU A 183 -1.02 15.96 10.22
CA LEU A 183 -0.38 16.47 11.44
C LEU A 183 0.47 17.72 11.14
N ALA A 184 1.25 17.69 10.05
CA ALA A 184 2.04 18.84 9.62
C ALA A 184 1.17 20.02 9.17
N ASP A 185 0.05 19.76 8.49
CA ASP A 185 -0.90 20.80 8.08
C ASP A 185 -1.60 21.45 9.29
N PHE A 186 -1.92 20.67 10.33
CA PHE A 186 -2.45 21.23 11.59
C PHE A 186 -1.40 22.07 12.31
N LYS A 187 -0.14 21.61 12.35
CA LYS A 187 0.96 22.31 13.01
C LYS A 187 1.29 23.64 12.34
N SER A 188 1.27 23.68 11.02
CA SER A 188 1.53 24.87 10.21
C SER A 188 0.34 25.82 10.10
N GLY A 189 -0.86 25.38 10.48
CA GLY A 189 -2.10 26.15 10.31
C GLY A 189 -2.71 26.06 8.90
N LEU A 190 -2.12 25.29 7.98
CA LEU A 190 -2.71 25.01 6.66
C LEU A 190 -4.05 24.27 6.77
N ARG A 191 -4.21 23.45 7.81
CA ARG A 191 -5.49 22.87 8.22
C ARG A 191 -5.81 23.40 9.61
N VAL A 192 -6.91 24.16 9.73
CA VAL A 192 -7.27 24.80 11.00
C VAL A 192 -8.21 23.90 11.79
N ASP A 193 -7.77 23.49 12.98
CA ASP A 193 -8.61 22.91 14.03
C ASP A 193 -7.94 23.22 15.38
N PRO A 194 -8.55 24.02 16.27
CA PRO A 194 -7.91 24.47 17.50
C PRO A 194 -7.48 23.34 18.43
N VAL A 195 -8.24 22.23 18.46
CA VAL A 195 -7.92 21.07 19.30
C VAL A 195 -6.67 20.40 18.74
N MET A 196 -6.66 20.07 17.45
CA MET A 196 -5.50 19.43 16.83
C MET A 196 -4.27 20.33 16.79
N ALA A 197 -4.42 21.65 16.62
CA ALA A 197 -3.31 22.59 16.67
C ALA A 197 -2.55 22.50 18.00
N GLY A 198 -3.28 22.41 19.13
CA GLY A 198 -2.68 22.17 20.45
C GLY A 198 -2.00 20.80 20.55
N MET A 199 -2.64 19.74 20.04
CA MET A 199 -2.11 18.37 20.11
C MET A 199 -0.81 18.19 19.31
N VAL A 200 -0.64 18.90 18.20
CA VAL A 200 0.54 18.76 17.33
C VAL A 200 1.64 19.80 17.60
N ALA A 201 1.39 20.75 18.51
CA ALA A 201 2.27 21.89 18.76
C ALA A 201 3.70 21.47 19.13
N ALA A 202 3.84 20.40 19.92
CA ALA A 202 5.13 19.89 20.38
C ALA A 202 5.73 18.78 19.48
N LEU A 203 4.98 18.27 18.49
CA LEU A 203 5.46 17.16 17.66
C LEU A 203 6.57 17.60 16.71
N THR A 204 7.64 16.82 16.63
CA THR A 204 8.65 16.94 15.58
C THR A 204 8.16 16.29 14.28
N GLU A 205 8.85 16.52 13.17
CA GLU A 205 8.54 15.82 11.90
C GLU A 205 8.71 14.31 12.01
N GLU A 206 9.68 13.86 12.80
CA GLU A 206 9.90 12.44 13.09
C GLU A 206 8.73 11.86 13.88
N ASP A 207 8.25 12.56 14.92
CA ASP A 207 7.07 12.10 15.68
C ASP A 207 5.84 11.97 14.78
N MET A 208 5.61 12.91 13.87
CA MET A 208 4.48 12.86 12.92
C MET A 208 4.60 11.71 11.92
N ARG A 209 5.82 11.32 11.55
CA ARG A 209 6.13 10.17 10.71
C ARG A 209 5.91 8.85 11.45
N ASP A 210 6.41 8.76 12.68
CA ASP A 210 6.24 7.61 13.57
C ASP A 210 4.78 7.34 13.90
N LEU A 211 4.02 8.38 14.27
CA LEU A 211 2.59 8.30 14.53
C LEU A 211 1.82 7.87 13.28
N GLY A 212 2.22 8.38 12.10
CA GLY A 212 1.66 7.96 10.82
C GLY A 212 1.88 6.47 10.56
N ALA A 213 3.11 5.98 10.74
CA ALA A 213 3.44 4.57 10.59
C ALA A 213 2.66 3.69 11.59
N TYR A 214 2.58 4.11 12.85
CA TYR A 214 1.88 3.37 13.90
C TYR A 214 0.38 3.19 13.63
N PHE A 215 -0.32 4.26 13.25
CA PHE A 215 -1.76 4.18 13.00
C PHE A 215 -2.10 3.50 11.67
N ALA A 216 -1.21 3.56 10.68
CA ALA A 216 -1.40 2.90 9.39
C ALA A 216 -1.46 1.38 9.47
N VAL A 217 -0.79 0.77 10.45
CA VAL A 217 -0.83 -0.68 10.66
C VAL A 217 -1.96 -1.15 11.57
N GLN A 218 -2.75 -0.23 12.15
CA GLN A 218 -3.90 -0.61 12.97
C GLN A 218 -5.05 -1.11 12.10
N ALA A 219 -5.79 -2.09 12.61
CA ALA A 219 -6.96 -2.60 11.91
C ALA A 219 -8.12 -1.60 12.00
N ALA A 220 -8.55 -1.09 10.84
CA ALA A 220 -9.75 -0.25 10.75
C ALA A 220 -11.01 -1.10 11.04
N LYS A 221 -11.83 -0.64 11.98
CA LYS A 221 -13.16 -1.22 12.23
C LYS A 221 -14.13 -0.72 11.17
N ALA A 222 -15.01 -1.60 10.70
CA ALA A 222 -16.05 -1.22 9.75
C ALA A 222 -16.87 -0.04 10.30
N GLY A 223 -17.15 0.93 9.42
CA GLY A 223 -17.95 2.08 9.79
C GLY A 223 -19.41 1.69 9.95
N SER A 224 -20.17 2.54 10.66
CA SER A 224 -21.58 2.31 10.97
C SER A 224 -22.56 2.74 9.86
N GLY A 225 -22.05 3.04 8.66
CA GLY A 225 -22.87 3.53 7.56
C GLY A 225 -23.79 2.48 6.95
N GLU A 226 -24.93 2.96 6.48
CA GLU A 226 -25.92 2.17 5.75
C GLU A 226 -25.78 2.40 4.24
N THR A 227 -26.36 1.49 3.44
CA THR A 227 -26.41 1.66 1.98
C THR A 227 -27.27 2.87 1.61
N ASN A 228 -26.74 3.77 0.79
CA ASN A 228 -27.49 4.89 0.22
C ASN A 228 -27.36 4.86 -1.32
N ALA A 229 -28.49 4.80 -2.03
CA ALA A 229 -28.50 4.64 -3.50
C ALA A 229 -27.93 5.86 -4.25
N GLU A 230 -28.24 7.08 -3.81
CA GLU A 230 -27.70 8.30 -4.41
C GLU A 230 -26.21 8.43 -4.09
N GLY A 231 -25.83 8.13 -2.84
CA GLY A 231 -24.42 8.10 -2.43
C GLY A 231 -23.61 7.09 -3.25
N HIS A 232 -24.15 5.90 -3.48
CA HIS A 232 -23.54 4.87 -4.34
C HIS A 232 -23.37 5.37 -5.78
N LYS A 233 -24.44 5.94 -6.36
CA LYS A 233 -24.42 6.49 -7.72
C LYS A 233 -23.35 7.57 -7.87
N LEU A 234 -23.27 8.51 -6.95
CA LEU A 234 -22.24 9.57 -6.98
C LEU A 234 -20.83 9.01 -6.74
N TYR A 235 -20.68 8.05 -5.84
CA TYR A 235 -19.39 7.45 -5.53
C TYR A 235 -18.79 6.74 -6.74
N PHE A 236 -19.58 5.93 -7.45
CA PHE A 236 -19.12 5.16 -8.61
C PHE A 236 -19.22 5.90 -9.94
N GLY A 237 -20.24 6.74 -10.12
CA GLY A 237 -20.55 7.38 -11.39
C GLY A 237 -20.26 8.89 -11.44
N GLY A 238 -20.10 9.54 -10.29
CA GLY A 238 -20.07 11.00 -10.24
C GLY A 238 -21.36 11.61 -10.77
N ASP A 239 -21.27 12.82 -11.32
CA ASP A 239 -22.35 13.51 -12.01
C ASP A 239 -21.73 14.36 -13.14
N SER A 240 -21.77 13.85 -14.37
CA SER A 240 -21.17 14.50 -15.53
C SER A 240 -21.85 15.83 -15.88
N ALA A 241 -23.15 15.96 -15.63
CA ALA A 241 -23.89 17.20 -15.89
C ALA A 241 -23.42 18.33 -14.96
N LYS A 242 -23.02 18.01 -13.73
CA LYS A 242 -22.43 18.97 -12.78
C LYS A 242 -20.90 19.01 -12.82
N GLY A 243 -20.27 18.18 -13.63
CA GLY A 243 -18.81 18.02 -13.66
C GLY A 243 -18.22 17.48 -12.35
N ILE A 244 -18.94 16.59 -11.67
CA ILE A 244 -18.49 15.86 -10.49
C ILE A 244 -17.85 14.55 -10.95
N THR A 245 -16.55 14.41 -10.74
CA THR A 245 -15.83 13.15 -10.97
C THR A 245 -16.24 12.10 -9.95
N ALA A 246 -16.33 10.84 -10.38
CA ALA A 246 -16.61 9.72 -9.48
C ALA A 246 -15.55 9.60 -8.37
N CYS A 247 -15.99 9.43 -7.13
CA CYS A 247 -15.12 9.33 -5.96
C CYS A 247 -14.19 8.11 -6.02
N ILE A 248 -14.66 7.01 -6.63
CA ILE A 248 -13.87 5.78 -6.82
C ILE A 248 -12.55 6.00 -7.54
N ALA A 249 -12.46 7.03 -8.40
CA ALA A 249 -11.25 7.30 -9.18
C ALA A 249 -10.05 7.66 -8.30
N CYS A 250 -10.29 8.21 -7.11
CA CYS A 250 -9.25 8.60 -6.16
C CYS A 250 -9.29 7.76 -4.86
N HIS A 251 -10.49 7.43 -4.39
CA HIS A 251 -10.68 6.75 -3.11
C HIS A 251 -10.81 5.22 -3.23
N GLY A 252 -10.84 4.69 -4.45
CA GLY A 252 -10.90 3.27 -4.76
C GLY A 252 -12.29 2.65 -4.57
N VAL A 253 -12.49 1.45 -5.11
CA VAL A 253 -13.79 0.74 -5.09
C VAL A 253 -14.32 0.53 -3.68
N LYS A 254 -13.42 0.19 -2.74
CA LYS A 254 -13.73 -0.08 -1.33
C LYS A 254 -13.47 1.11 -0.40
N GLY A 255 -13.18 2.29 -0.93
CA GLY A 255 -12.89 3.48 -0.10
C GLY A 255 -11.59 3.40 0.68
N LYS A 256 -10.65 2.53 0.29
CA LYS A 256 -9.35 2.38 0.98
C LYS A 256 -8.31 3.43 0.59
N GLY A 257 -8.65 4.33 -0.34
CA GLY A 257 -7.72 5.35 -0.82
C GLY A 257 -6.64 4.77 -1.72
N MET A 258 -5.63 5.61 -1.99
CA MET A 258 -4.41 5.27 -2.73
C MET A 258 -3.23 5.93 -2.04
N GLN A 259 -2.53 5.17 -1.19
CA GLN A 259 -1.44 5.67 -0.33
C GLN A 259 -0.32 6.34 -1.13
N GLN A 260 0.07 5.78 -2.28
CA GLN A 260 1.14 6.28 -3.15
C GLN A 260 0.79 7.64 -3.77
N ALA A 261 -0.50 7.91 -3.98
CA ALA A 261 -1.00 9.18 -4.50
C ALA A 261 -1.52 10.11 -3.38
N ALA A 262 -1.28 9.76 -2.11
CA ALA A 262 -1.75 10.48 -0.92
C ALA A 262 -3.28 10.67 -0.85
N PHE A 263 -4.06 9.84 -1.55
CA PHE A 263 -5.52 9.86 -1.42
C PHE A 263 -5.93 9.04 -0.19
N PRO A 264 -6.65 9.63 0.76
CA PRO A 264 -6.97 8.96 2.01
C PRO A 264 -8.01 7.87 1.83
N ALA A 265 -7.99 6.91 2.75
CA ALA A 265 -9.12 6.04 3.00
C ALA A 265 -10.31 6.88 3.51
N VAL A 266 -11.49 6.61 2.95
CA VAL A 266 -12.79 7.21 3.33
C VAL A 266 -13.76 6.16 3.88
N ALA A 267 -13.49 4.88 3.63
CA ALA A 267 -14.18 3.77 4.28
C ALA A 267 -13.91 3.75 5.78
N ALA A 268 -14.77 3.06 6.53
CA ALA A 268 -14.65 2.93 7.98
C ALA A 268 -14.68 4.25 8.78
N GLN A 269 -14.97 5.37 8.11
CA GLN A 269 -15.01 6.68 8.74
C GLN A 269 -16.43 7.04 9.18
N SER A 270 -16.53 7.84 10.23
CA SER A 270 -17.81 8.37 10.70
C SER A 270 -18.53 9.19 9.62
N LYS A 271 -19.84 8.97 9.47
CA LYS A 271 -20.72 9.78 8.62
C LYS A 271 -20.59 11.27 8.97
N ASP A 272 -20.61 11.62 10.26
CA ASP A 272 -20.58 13.01 10.70
C ASP A 272 -19.25 13.67 10.37
N TYR A 273 -18.15 12.95 10.53
CA TYR A 273 -16.83 13.43 10.14
C TYR A 273 -16.75 13.63 8.62
N LEU A 274 -17.19 12.66 7.82
CA LEU A 274 -17.17 12.75 6.36
C LEU A 274 -18.02 13.91 5.84
N LYS A 275 -19.23 14.07 6.40
CA LYS A 275 -20.12 15.21 6.12
C LYS A 275 -19.44 16.53 6.46
N LYS A 276 -18.84 16.65 7.64
CA LYS A 276 -18.07 17.83 8.04
C LYS A 276 -16.95 18.12 7.04
N GLN A 277 -16.16 17.13 6.64
CA GLN A 277 -15.04 17.35 5.72
C GLN A 277 -15.50 17.80 4.34
N LEU A 278 -16.54 17.18 3.77
CA LEU A 278 -17.10 17.57 2.48
C LEU A 278 -17.65 19.00 2.53
N THR A 279 -18.37 19.35 3.60
CA THR A 279 -18.87 20.72 3.81
C THR A 279 -17.72 21.73 3.93
N SER A 280 -16.68 21.42 4.71
CA SER A 280 -15.52 22.30 4.88
C SER A 280 -14.70 22.49 3.61
N PHE A 281 -14.63 21.47 2.74
CA PHE A 281 -14.05 21.66 1.40
C PHE A 281 -14.95 22.54 0.51
N ARG A 282 -16.27 22.35 0.59
CA ARG A 282 -17.23 23.13 -0.20
C ARG A 282 -17.21 24.62 0.16
N ASP A 283 -17.17 24.95 1.44
CA ASP A 283 -17.15 26.34 1.93
C ASP A 283 -15.73 26.95 1.97
N GLY A 284 -14.70 26.14 1.76
CA GLY A 284 -13.30 26.58 1.73
C GLY A 284 -12.64 26.73 3.10
N SER A 285 -13.35 26.48 4.20
CA SER A 285 -12.77 26.46 5.56
C SER A 285 -11.70 25.38 5.73
N ARG A 286 -11.73 24.32 4.91
CA ARG A 286 -10.63 23.39 4.71
C ARG A 286 -10.03 23.58 3.32
N ALA A 287 -8.78 24.08 3.27
CA ALA A 287 -8.09 24.45 2.04
C ALA A 287 -6.73 23.75 1.85
N ASN A 288 -6.43 22.71 2.63
CA ASN A 288 -5.15 21.99 2.62
C ASN A 288 -5.05 20.89 1.54
N ASP A 289 -5.88 20.95 0.51
CA ASP A 289 -5.94 19.97 -0.58
C ASP A 289 -5.02 20.34 -1.75
N ASN A 290 -4.31 19.34 -2.28
CA ASN A 290 -3.42 19.52 -3.42
C ASN A 290 -4.23 19.96 -4.64
N SER A 291 -3.79 21.03 -5.30
CA SER A 291 -4.41 21.55 -6.53
C SER A 291 -5.92 21.81 -6.43
N LYS A 292 -6.44 22.05 -5.21
CA LYS A 292 -7.87 22.29 -4.94
C LYS A 292 -8.79 21.13 -5.34
N ILE A 293 -8.27 19.91 -5.44
CA ILE A 293 -9.02 18.74 -5.95
C ILE A 293 -10.35 18.56 -5.20
N MET A 294 -10.31 18.52 -3.86
CA MET A 294 -11.50 18.27 -3.07
C MET A 294 -12.43 19.46 -3.05
N ARG A 295 -11.91 20.70 -3.01
CA ARG A 295 -12.75 21.91 -3.08
C ARG A 295 -13.49 22.01 -4.42
N ASN A 296 -12.82 21.71 -5.52
CA ASN A 296 -13.40 21.74 -6.88
C ASN A 296 -14.49 20.66 -7.10
N ILE A 297 -14.47 19.58 -6.32
CA ILE A 297 -15.51 18.55 -6.31
C ILE A 297 -16.64 18.98 -5.36
N ALA A 298 -16.29 19.34 -4.13
CA ALA A 298 -17.25 19.61 -3.06
C ALA A 298 -18.13 20.84 -3.34
N ILE A 299 -17.62 21.86 -4.05
CA ILE A 299 -18.40 23.04 -4.45
C ILE A 299 -19.62 22.73 -5.32
N LYS A 300 -19.64 21.57 -6.00
CA LYS A 300 -20.75 21.14 -6.87
C LYS A 300 -21.78 20.26 -6.14
N LEU A 301 -21.50 19.86 -4.90
CA LEU A 301 -22.38 18.98 -4.14
C LEU A 301 -23.43 19.78 -3.35
N SER A 302 -24.70 19.39 -3.52
CA SER A 302 -25.77 19.85 -2.64
C SER A 302 -25.69 19.20 -1.24
N ASP A 303 -26.40 19.75 -0.26
CA ASP A 303 -26.45 19.20 1.11
C ASP A 303 -26.94 17.76 1.14
N ALA A 304 -27.98 17.46 0.36
CA ALA A 304 -28.52 16.11 0.24
C ALA A 304 -27.49 15.14 -0.35
N GLN A 305 -26.71 15.58 -1.35
CA GLN A 305 -25.66 14.77 -1.96
C GLN A 305 -24.47 14.55 -1.02
N ILE A 306 -24.09 15.56 -0.22
CA ILE A 306 -23.07 15.41 0.83
C ILE A 306 -23.53 14.39 1.88
N ASP A 307 -24.77 14.49 2.35
CA ASP A 307 -25.30 13.57 3.36
C ASP A 307 -25.36 12.13 2.83
N ALA A 308 -25.82 11.96 1.57
CA ALA A 308 -25.89 10.67 0.89
C ALA A 308 -24.50 10.05 0.68
N LEU A 309 -23.51 10.83 0.22
CA LEU A 309 -22.13 10.39 0.06
C LEU A 309 -21.50 10.00 1.40
N ALA A 310 -21.67 10.82 2.43
CA ALA A 310 -21.13 10.54 3.75
C ALA A 310 -21.73 9.25 4.34
N GLN A 311 -23.04 9.03 4.20
CA GLN A 311 -23.71 7.80 4.62
C GLN A 311 -23.14 6.59 3.86
N TYR A 312 -23.06 6.68 2.52
CA TYR A 312 -22.56 5.59 1.70
C TYR A 312 -21.09 5.24 2.00
N MET A 313 -20.20 6.26 2.03
CA MET A 313 -18.78 6.08 2.32
C MET A 313 -18.55 5.46 3.70
N SER A 314 -19.33 5.87 4.71
CA SER A 314 -19.24 5.30 6.05
C SER A 314 -19.62 3.82 6.13
N GLY A 315 -20.32 3.28 5.12
CA GLY A 315 -20.69 1.86 5.03
C GLY A 315 -19.73 1.00 4.20
N LEU A 316 -18.69 1.59 3.60
CA LEU A 316 -17.68 0.86 2.82
C LEU A 316 -16.78 -0.01 3.71
N LYS A 317 -16.35 -1.17 3.17
CA LYS A 317 -15.57 -2.23 3.85
C LYS A 317 -14.32 -2.62 3.05
#